data_AF-A0A7K1P1C7-F1
#
_entry.id   AF-A0A7K1P1C7-F1
#
_cell.length_a   1.000
_cell.length_b   1.000
_cell.length_c   1.000
_cell.angle_alpha   90.00
_cell.angle_beta   90.00
_cell.angle_gamma   90.00
#
_symmetry.space_group_name_H-M   'P 1'
#
loop_
_entity.id
_entity.type
_entity.pdbx_description
1 polymer ?
#
loop_
_entity_poly.entity_id
_entity_poly.type
_entity_poly.pdbx_seq_one_letter_code
_entity_poly.pdbx_strand_id
1 'polypeptide(L)'
;MLEKPNFLSASFCKQRCELEADLIESVLQTKSKITTPLAFQMGLEKKAKKQIKKVVLPESEDERILKAAHRLNAMGAVGLILLGDKEAINSQAKNLNLNLENAEIIDPNTSHYREEFANHLYELRKSKGLSEQEAKQLVLDKTYFATMLVHSGYAHAMVSGVNHTTADTIRPALQIIKTKPGVSLVSSVFLMCLDTQVLVFGDCAIIPNPSPKELAEIAITSAQSAKQFNIAPKVALLSYATGNSAQGEMIDKINEAVTIAQRLDPQLEIDGPLQFDASIDKSVAKKKMPNSQVAGQASVFIFPDLNAGNIAYEEFNAISLHLGNGSSAAAIQKGKSVDTSMGLTPLEDLIMGTRCGDIDPTVVEYIVQCANKSLEEVMKILNHESGLKGICGDNDARNIEARKEKGDKQTKLAFEMCAYRIKKDVGAYMAVLKKVDAIIFTGGLGENYSALRESVCEGLENLGIALHKPTNDNPGNGLVDLSQPDAKVKILRISTDEELEIALQTKEIVEKLK
;
A
#
# COMPACT_ATOMS: atom_id res chain seq x y z
N MET A 1 5.86 -1.57 12.80
CA MET A 1 5.89 -0.20 13.34
C MET A 1 7.04 -0.14 14.33
N LEU A 2 8.11 0.58 14.01
CA LEU A 2 9.07 1.03 15.00
C LEU A 2 8.38 2.19 15.73
N GLU A 3 8.12 2.06 17.03
CA GLU A 3 7.69 3.19 17.85
C GLU A 3 8.73 4.31 17.71
N LYS A 4 8.28 5.53 17.38
CA LYS A 4 9.16 6.70 17.22
C LYS A 4 10.02 6.86 18.49
N PRO A 5 11.33 7.13 18.38
CA PRO A 5 12.19 7.41 19.54
C PRO A 5 11.84 8.71 20.29
N ASN A 6 10.95 9.56 19.75
CA ASN A 6 10.54 10.82 20.37
C ASN A 6 9.28 10.71 21.26
N PHE A 7 8.64 9.54 21.33
CA PHE A 7 7.67 9.29 22.39
C PHE A 7 8.46 8.94 23.65
N LEU A 8 8.66 9.92 24.53
CA LEU A 8 8.86 9.65 25.95
C LEU A 8 7.60 8.92 26.48
N SER A 9 7.59 7.62 26.21
CA SER A 9 6.86 6.55 26.88
C SER A 9 5.35 6.76 27.12
N ALA A 10 4.55 6.47 26.09
CA ALA A 10 3.20 5.94 26.33
C ALA A 10 3.23 4.64 27.17
N SER A 11 4.39 3.95 27.21
CA SER A 11 4.66 2.81 28.09
C SER A 11 4.64 3.16 29.59
N PHE A 12 4.95 4.40 29.99
CA PHE A 12 4.86 4.83 31.40
C PHE A 12 3.41 5.06 31.84
N CYS A 13 2.50 5.42 30.93
CA CYS A 13 1.07 5.53 31.23
C CYS A 13 0.34 4.18 31.26
N LYS A 14 0.91 3.13 30.67
CA LYS A 14 0.29 1.78 30.62
C LYS A 14 0.35 1.01 31.94
N GLN A 15 1.18 1.40 32.90
CA GLN A 15 1.40 0.65 34.15
C GLN A 15 0.31 0.82 35.23
N ARG A 16 -0.88 1.36 34.90
CA ARG A 16 -1.88 1.74 35.93
C ARG A 16 -3.33 1.27 35.71
N CYS A 17 -3.58 0.31 34.83
CA CYS A 17 -4.93 -0.25 34.69
C CYS A 17 -4.97 -1.71 35.17
N GLU A 18 -5.51 -1.93 36.37
CA GLU A 18 -6.06 -3.22 36.76
C GLU A 18 -7.40 -3.39 36.02
N LEU A 19 -7.48 -4.38 35.14
CA LEU A 19 -8.73 -4.76 34.46
C LEU A 19 -9.17 -6.12 35.01
N GLU A 20 -10.41 -6.21 35.46
CA GLU A 20 -11.01 -7.41 36.05
C GLU A 20 -11.07 -8.58 35.05
N ALA A 21 -10.77 -9.78 35.54
CA ALA A 21 -10.65 -11.01 34.75
C ALA A 21 -11.92 -11.35 33.94
N ASP A 22 -13.10 -11.02 34.46
CA ASP A 22 -14.39 -11.29 33.83
C ASP A 22 -14.63 -10.41 32.60
N LEU A 23 -14.10 -9.18 32.60
CA LEU A 23 -14.17 -8.29 31.45
C LEU A 23 -13.28 -8.80 30.31
N ILE A 24 -12.09 -9.32 30.64
CA ILE A 24 -11.16 -9.94 29.68
C ILE A 24 -11.82 -11.16 29.03
N GLU A 25 -12.50 -11.99 29.80
CA GLU A 25 -13.16 -13.19 29.26
C GLU A 25 -14.34 -12.84 28.33
N SER A 26 -15.13 -11.80 28.65
CA SER A 26 -16.20 -11.31 27.77
C SER A 26 -15.68 -10.68 26.47
N VAL A 27 -14.56 -9.96 26.54
CA VAL A 27 -13.88 -9.37 25.36
C VAL A 27 -13.29 -10.47 24.48
N LEU A 28 -12.71 -11.52 25.08
CA LEU A 28 -12.13 -12.66 24.34
C LEU A 28 -13.20 -13.52 23.63
N GLN A 29 -14.44 -13.53 24.12
CA GLN A 29 -15.56 -14.24 23.48
C GLN A 29 -16.25 -13.42 22.37
N THR A 30 -15.95 -12.12 22.28
CA THR A 30 -16.53 -11.27 21.24
C THR A 30 -15.88 -11.59 19.89
N LYS A 31 -16.65 -12.20 18.97
CA LYS A 31 -16.20 -12.41 17.58
C LYS A 31 -16.08 -11.06 16.88
N SER A 32 -14.88 -10.51 16.88
CA SER A 32 -14.57 -9.31 16.13
C SER A 32 -14.77 -9.54 14.64
N LYS A 33 -15.47 -8.63 13.95
CA LYS A 33 -15.52 -8.58 12.48
C LYS A 33 -14.20 -8.05 11.89
N ILE A 34 -13.29 -7.59 12.74
CA ILE A 34 -12.00 -7.02 12.38
C ILE A 34 -11.00 -8.15 12.18
N THR A 35 -10.39 -8.21 11.00
CA THR A 35 -9.25 -9.09 10.73
C THR A 35 -8.02 -8.23 10.52
N THR A 36 -7.14 -8.20 11.52
CA THR A 36 -5.84 -7.52 11.40
C THR A 36 -4.88 -8.34 10.53
N PRO A 37 -3.82 -7.74 9.95
CA PRO A 37 -2.84 -8.48 9.16
C PRO A 37 -2.18 -9.63 9.93
N LEU A 38 -1.88 -9.42 11.22
CA LEU A 38 -1.31 -10.45 12.08
C LEU A 38 -2.31 -11.59 12.34
N ALA A 39 -3.57 -11.27 12.65
CA ALA A 39 -4.61 -12.27 12.86
C ALA A 39 -4.85 -13.09 11.58
N PHE A 40 -4.83 -12.45 10.42
CA PHE A 40 -4.92 -13.11 9.12
C PHE A 40 -3.76 -14.10 8.92
N GLN A 41 -2.52 -13.65 9.09
CA GLN A 41 -1.32 -14.48 8.95
C GLN A 41 -1.34 -15.70 9.90
N MET A 42 -1.65 -15.48 11.19
CA MET A 42 -1.77 -16.58 12.17
C MET A 42 -2.90 -17.55 11.81
N GLY A 43 -4.00 -17.05 11.26
CA GLY A 43 -5.10 -17.87 10.74
C GLY A 43 -4.66 -18.80 9.61
N LEU A 44 -3.86 -18.27 8.67
CA LEU A 44 -3.29 -19.06 7.58
C LEU A 44 -2.29 -20.09 8.08
N GLU A 45 -1.40 -19.72 9.00
CA GLU A 45 -0.47 -20.65 9.62
C GLU A 45 -1.20 -21.80 10.32
N LYS A 46 -2.22 -21.48 11.12
CA LYS A 46 -3.04 -22.50 11.80
C LYS A 46 -3.75 -23.42 10.80
N LYS A 47 -4.23 -22.89 9.68
CA LYS A 47 -4.85 -23.67 8.61
C LYS A 47 -3.83 -24.58 7.93
N ALA A 48 -2.62 -24.10 7.63
CA ALA A 48 -1.55 -24.88 7.04
C ALA A 48 -1.09 -26.02 7.96
N LYS A 49 -0.95 -25.76 9.27
CA LYS A 49 -0.58 -26.78 10.28
C LYS A 49 -1.57 -27.93 10.40
N LYS A 50 -2.86 -27.70 10.12
CA LYS A 50 -3.88 -28.77 10.12
C LYS A 50 -3.68 -29.78 9.01
N GLN A 51 -3.09 -29.37 7.89
CA GLN A 51 -2.84 -30.23 6.75
C GLN A 51 -1.55 -29.80 6.05
N ILE A 52 -0.43 -30.32 6.56
CA ILE A 52 0.90 -29.99 6.04
C ILE A 52 0.97 -30.39 4.56
N LYS A 53 1.24 -29.40 3.71
CA LYS A 53 1.46 -29.57 2.27
C LYS A 53 2.95 -29.47 1.97
N LYS A 54 3.40 -30.15 0.91
CA LYS A 54 4.77 -30.05 0.38
C LYS A 54 4.86 -28.94 -0.66
N VAL A 55 5.82 -28.03 -0.51
CA VAL A 55 6.07 -26.91 -1.44
C VAL A 55 7.49 -27.01 -1.98
N VAL A 56 7.64 -26.90 -3.30
CA VAL A 56 8.94 -26.89 -3.97
C VAL A 56 9.43 -25.46 -4.21
N LEU A 57 10.72 -25.22 -3.91
CA LEU A 57 11.43 -23.95 -4.06
C LEU A 57 12.58 -24.15 -5.08
N PRO A 58 12.39 -23.76 -6.35
CA PRO A 58 13.37 -24.00 -7.40
C PRO A 58 14.63 -23.13 -7.23
N GLU A 59 14.55 -21.99 -6.56
CA GLU A 59 15.63 -20.99 -6.48
C GLU A 59 16.42 -21.11 -5.16
N SER A 60 16.73 -22.34 -4.74
CA SER A 60 17.25 -22.62 -3.39
C SER A 60 18.70 -22.22 -3.14
N GLU A 61 19.40 -21.67 -4.13
CA GLU A 61 20.73 -21.05 -3.95
C GLU A 61 20.62 -19.57 -3.51
N ASP A 62 19.42 -18.98 -3.54
CA ASP A 62 19.22 -17.61 -3.09
C ASP A 62 19.12 -17.54 -1.56
N GLU A 63 19.88 -16.64 -0.95
CA GLU A 63 19.89 -16.42 0.50
C GLU A 63 18.50 -16.11 1.08
N ARG A 64 17.64 -15.39 0.34
CA ARG A 64 16.28 -15.06 0.76
C ARG A 64 15.42 -16.31 0.85
N ILE A 65 15.57 -17.24 -0.10
CA ILE A 65 14.87 -18.53 -0.12
C ILE A 65 15.33 -19.40 1.04
N LEU A 66 16.64 -19.49 1.30
CA LEU A 66 17.17 -20.27 2.43
C LEU A 66 16.71 -19.73 3.78
N LYS A 67 16.69 -18.40 3.97
CA LYS A 67 16.15 -17.77 5.18
C LYS A 67 14.65 -18.03 5.34
N ALA A 68 13.88 -18.00 4.25
CA ALA A 68 12.46 -18.35 4.27
C ALA A 68 12.25 -19.82 4.65
N ALA A 69 13.02 -20.73 4.05
CA ALA A 69 12.99 -22.16 4.35
C ALA A 69 13.29 -22.43 5.83
N HIS A 70 14.30 -21.78 6.41
CA HIS A 70 14.60 -21.87 7.84
C HIS A 70 13.42 -21.47 8.74
N ARG A 71 12.77 -20.33 8.44
CA ARG A 71 11.60 -19.86 9.20
C ARG A 71 10.42 -20.82 9.06
N LEU A 72 10.12 -21.26 7.84
CA LEU A 72 9.02 -22.19 7.55
C LEU A 72 9.24 -23.56 8.22
N ASN A 73 10.50 -24.01 8.26
CA ASN A 73 10.89 -25.22 8.96
C ASN A 73 10.65 -25.10 10.47
N ALA A 74 11.08 -23.99 11.09
CA ALA A 74 10.81 -23.70 12.50
C ALA A 74 9.31 -23.57 12.82
N MET A 75 8.51 -23.05 11.88
CA MET A 75 7.06 -22.97 12.02
C MET A 75 6.38 -24.34 11.98
N GLY A 76 6.95 -25.33 11.26
CA GLY A 76 6.34 -26.67 11.11
C GLY A 76 5.00 -26.65 10.35
N ALA A 77 4.78 -25.64 9.50
CA ALA A 77 3.50 -25.43 8.80
C ALA A 77 3.50 -26.00 7.37
N VAL A 78 4.66 -26.35 6.81
CA VAL A 78 4.84 -26.74 5.42
C VAL A 78 6.04 -27.70 5.30
N GLY A 79 5.91 -28.71 4.45
CA GLY A 79 7.06 -29.53 4.03
C GLY A 79 7.76 -28.87 2.86
N LEU A 80 9.09 -28.87 2.84
CA LEU A 80 9.86 -28.14 1.83
C LEU A 80 10.67 -29.10 0.94
N ILE A 81 10.67 -28.83 -0.36
CA ILE A 81 11.59 -29.41 -1.33
C ILE A 81 12.44 -28.27 -1.91
N LEU A 82 13.74 -28.33 -1.73
CA LEU A 82 14.71 -27.37 -2.23
C LEU A 82 15.38 -27.95 -3.49
N LEU A 83 15.36 -27.23 -4.60
CA LEU A 83 16.06 -27.67 -5.81
C LEU A 83 17.44 -27.04 -5.96
N GLY A 84 18.45 -27.87 -6.19
CA GLY A 84 19.81 -27.44 -6.46
C GLY A 84 20.87 -28.41 -5.93
N ASP A 85 22.13 -27.99 -6.03
CA ASP A 85 23.25 -28.80 -5.55
C ASP A 85 23.22 -28.92 -4.01
N LYS A 86 23.30 -30.16 -3.52
CA LYS A 86 23.16 -30.47 -2.10
C LYS A 86 24.32 -29.92 -1.28
N GLU A 87 25.55 -29.94 -1.81
CA GLU A 87 26.71 -29.45 -1.06
C GLU A 87 26.69 -27.92 -0.96
N ALA A 88 26.38 -27.23 -2.05
CA ALA A 88 26.25 -25.79 -2.12
C ALA A 88 25.17 -25.25 -1.17
N ILE A 89 23.95 -25.82 -1.21
CA ILE A 89 22.85 -25.41 -0.33
C ILE A 89 23.23 -25.61 1.14
N ASN A 90 23.81 -26.76 1.50
CA ASN A 90 24.21 -27.04 2.87
C ASN A 90 25.38 -26.15 3.35
N SER A 91 26.34 -25.86 2.47
CA SER A 91 27.46 -24.96 2.76
C SER A 91 26.96 -23.54 3.05
N GLN A 92 26.07 -23.03 2.19
CA GLN A 92 25.48 -21.70 2.34
C GLN A 92 24.59 -21.61 3.60
N ALA A 93 23.79 -22.64 3.88
CA ALA A 93 23.00 -22.71 5.10
C ALA A 93 23.87 -22.68 6.37
N LYS A 94 25.00 -23.39 6.39
CA LYS A 94 25.97 -23.35 7.50
C LYS A 94 26.58 -21.97 7.68
N ASN A 95 27.01 -21.33 6.58
CA ASN A 95 27.59 -19.98 6.64
C ASN A 95 26.61 -18.93 7.19
N LEU A 96 25.31 -19.13 6.94
CA LEU A 96 24.24 -18.24 7.40
C LEU A 96 23.61 -18.66 8.74
N ASN A 97 24.10 -19.73 9.38
CA ASN A 97 23.53 -20.32 10.60
C ASN A 97 22.03 -20.67 10.46
N LEU A 98 21.64 -21.28 9.34
CA LEU A 98 20.26 -21.65 9.04
C LEU A 98 20.01 -23.15 9.26
N ASN A 99 18.90 -23.49 9.92
CA ASN A 99 18.44 -24.88 10.07
C ASN A 99 17.49 -25.28 8.93
N LEU A 100 17.92 -26.27 8.13
CA LEU A 100 17.17 -26.86 7.01
C LEU A 100 16.91 -28.37 7.18
N GLU A 101 17.03 -28.94 8.38
CA GLU A 101 17.04 -30.40 8.60
C GLU A 101 15.80 -31.15 8.08
N ASN A 102 14.62 -30.52 8.07
CA ASN A 102 13.38 -31.15 7.57
C ASN A 102 13.05 -30.79 6.11
N ALA A 103 13.97 -30.13 5.40
CA ALA A 103 13.81 -29.84 3.98
C ALA A 103 14.45 -30.94 3.14
N GLU A 104 13.70 -31.44 2.16
CA GLU A 104 14.18 -32.39 1.18
C GLU A 104 14.98 -31.63 0.11
N ILE A 105 16.21 -32.04 -0.19
CA ILE A 105 17.04 -31.40 -1.23
C ILE A 105 17.13 -32.34 -2.43
N ILE A 106 16.71 -31.86 -3.61
CA ILE A 106 16.74 -32.62 -4.85
C ILE A 106 17.54 -31.83 -5.89
N ASP A 107 18.58 -32.43 -6.46
CA ASP A 107 19.27 -31.86 -7.61
C ASP A 107 18.65 -32.40 -8.92
N PRO A 108 18.05 -31.55 -9.77
CA PRO A 108 17.52 -31.96 -11.08
C PRO A 108 18.57 -32.69 -11.94
N ASN A 109 19.86 -32.40 -11.78
CA ASN A 109 20.94 -33.01 -12.57
C ASN A 109 21.23 -34.45 -12.17
N THR A 110 21.04 -34.82 -10.91
CA THR A 110 21.36 -36.17 -10.42
C THR A 110 20.13 -36.97 -9.97
N SER A 111 18.95 -36.36 -10.02
CA SER A 111 17.72 -36.98 -9.54
C SER A 111 17.29 -38.19 -10.38
N HIS A 112 16.78 -39.22 -9.71
CA HIS A 112 16.20 -40.39 -10.35
C HIS A 112 14.88 -40.08 -11.10
N TYR A 113 14.23 -38.94 -10.80
CA TYR A 113 13.00 -38.52 -11.49
C TYR A 113 13.24 -38.02 -12.93
N ARG A 114 14.50 -37.78 -13.35
CA ARG A 114 14.83 -37.16 -14.64
C ARG A 114 14.18 -37.86 -15.85
N GLU A 115 14.35 -39.17 -15.96
CA GLU A 115 13.83 -39.92 -17.11
C GLU A 115 12.30 -40.02 -17.07
N GLU A 116 11.71 -40.21 -15.90
CA GLU A 116 10.24 -40.18 -15.72
C GLU A 116 9.66 -38.83 -16.18
N PHE A 117 10.22 -37.73 -15.67
CA PHE A 117 9.71 -36.40 -15.96
C PHE A 117 9.96 -35.99 -17.41
N ALA A 118 11.09 -36.38 -18.01
CA ALA A 118 11.35 -36.12 -19.43
C ALA A 118 10.33 -36.85 -20.32
N ASN A 119 10.03 -38.11 -20.02
CA ASN A 119 9.03 -38.89 -20.76
C ASN A 119 7.62 -38.29 -20.61
N HIS A 120 7.22 -37.93 -19.40
CA HIS A 120 5.93 -37.27 -19.17
C HIS A 120 5.84 -35.91 -19.87
N LEU A 121 6.89 -35.09 -19.81
CA LEU A 121 6.92 -33.79 -20.48
C LEU A 121 6.82 -33.93 -22.00
N TYR A 122 7.53 -34.90 -22.58
CA TYR A 122 7.41 -35.25 -24.00
C TYR A 122 5.99 -35.66 -24.35
N GLU A 123 5.38 -36.59 -23.62
CA GLU A 123 4.01 -37.03 -23.88
C GLU A 123 2.98 -35.90 -23.82
N LEU A 124 3.12 -34.98 -22.87
CA LEU A 124 2.27 -33.80 -22.74
C LEU A 124 2.41 -32.81 -23.90
N ARG A 125 3.58 -32.78 -24.56
CA ARG A 125 3.98 -31.70 -25.49
C ARG A 125 4.34 -32.17 -26.89
N LYS A 126 4.35 -33.47 -27.19
CA LYS A 126 4.66 -34.02 -28.52
C LYS A 126 3.74 -33.50 -29.62
N SER A 127 2.46 -33.29 -29.28
CA SER A 127 1.47 -32.68 -30.19
C SER A 127 1.75 -31.20 -30.52
N LYS A 128 2.63 -30.55 -29.76
CA LYS A 128 3.10 -29.18 -29.96
C LYS A 128 4.53 -29.11 -30.49
N GLY A 129 5.08 -30.24 -30.95
CA GLY A 129 6.38 -30.32 -31.61
C GLY A 129 7.59 -30.50 -30.70
N LEU A 130 7.40 -30.78 -29.39
CA LEU A 130 8.53 -31.02 -28.49
C LEU A 130 9.15 -32.40 -28.78
N SER A 131 10.46 -32.44 -29.02
CA SER A 131 11.22 -33.69 -29.18
C SER A 131 11.63 -34.31 -27.84
N GLU A 132 11.94 -35.61 -27.84
CA GLU A 132 12.44 -36.31 -26.64
C GLU A 132 13.76 -35.71 -26.10
N GLN A 133 14.65 -35.29 -27.00
CA GLN A 133 15.93 -34.66 -26.61
C GLN A 133 15.70 -33.30 -25.92
N GLU A 134 14.81 -32.47 -26.48
CA GLU A 134 14.45 -31.20 -25.86
C GLU A 134 13.75 -31.41 -24.51
N ALA A 135 12.87 -32.41 -24.39
CA ALA A 135 12.23 -32.75 -23.13
C ALA A 135 13.25 -33.15 -22.05
N LYS A 136 14.27 -33.95 -22.41
CA LYS A 136 15.38 -34.31 -21.51
C LYS A 136 16.20 -33.11 -21.06
N GLN A 137 16.36 -32.10 -21.91
CA GLN A 137 17.08 -30.87 -21.54
C GLN A 137 16.21 -29.94 -20.68
N LEU A 138 14.94 -29.74 -21.06
CA LEU A 138 14.01 -28.86 -20.35
C LEU A 138 13.75 -29.34 -18.93
N VAL A 139 13.71 -30.65 -18.69
CA VAL A 139 13.47 -31.17 -17.35
C VAL A 139 14.58 -30.83 -16.37
N LEU A 140 15.79 -30.49 -16.84
CA LEU A 140 16.90 -30.06 -15.98
C LEU A 140 16.74 -28.63 -15.49
N ASP A 141 15.90 -27.82 -16.16
CA ASP A 141 15.55 -26.49 -15.68
C ASP A 141 14.78 -26.60 -14.35
N LYS A 142 15.20 -25.84 -13.34
CA LYS A 142 14.65 -25.94 -11.98
C LYS A 142 13.15 -25.62 -11.95
N THR A 143 12.68 -24.70 -12.79
CA THR A 143 11.26 -24.31 -12.84
C THR A 143 10.42 -25.40 -13.52
N TYR A 144 10.91 -26.00 -14.61
CA TYR A 144 10.25 -27.17 -15.23
C TYR A 144 10.25 -28.38 -14.30
N PHE A 145 11.37 -28.70 -13.65
CA PHE A 145 11.48 -29.82 -12.71
C PHE A 145 10.52 -29.64 -11.52
N ALA A 146 10.46 -28.43 -10.94
CA ALA A 146 9.53 -28.08 -9.87
C ALA A 146 8.08 -28.20 -10.33
N THR A 147 7.75 -27.77 -11.55
CA THR A 147 6.41 -27.91 -12.11
C THR A 147 6.03 -29.38 -12.31
N MET A 148 6.98 -30.23 -12.74
CA MET A 148 6.77 -31.67 -12.87
C MET A 148 6.58 -32.37 -11.52
N LEU A 149 7.31 -31.96 -10.47
CA LEU A 149 7.07 -32.46 -9.11
C LEU A 149 5.63 -32.18 -8.66
N VAL A 150 5.09 -30.99 -8.96
CA VAL A 150 3.70 -30.65 -8.65
C VAL A 150 2.72 -31.47 -9.50
N HIS A 151 2.97 -31.58 -10.81
CA HIS A 151 2.10 -32.32 -11.73
C HIS A 151 2.01 -33.82 -11.41
N SER A 152 3.14 -34.45 -11.11
CA SER A 152 3.22 -35.86 -10.72
C SER A 152 2.79 -36.15 -9.28
N GLY A 153 2.40 -35.13 -8.50
CA GLY A 153 1.89 -35.29 -7.13
C GLY A 153 2.95 -35.49 -6.04
N TYR A 154 4.24 -35.34 -6.37
CA TYR A 154 5.34 -35.37 -5.40
C TYR A 154 5.42 -34.09 -4.56
N ALA A 155 4.94 -32.97 -5.11
CA ALA A 155 4.75 -31.69 -4.42
C ALA A 155 3.28 -31.21 -4.59
N HIS A 156 2.83 -30.32 -3.71
CA HIS A 156 1.48 -29.75 -3.77
C HIS A 156 1.44 -28.35 -4.36
N ALA A 157 2.55 -27.60 -4.29
CA ALA A 157 2.68 -26.27 -4.86
C ALA A 157 4.15 -25.95 -5.13
N MET A 158 4.38 -24.94 -5.96
CA MET A 158 5.68 -24.35 -6.24
C MET A 158 5.66 -22.86 -5.89
N VAL A 159 6.76 -22.33 -5.37
CA VAL A 159 6.96 -20.89 -5.17
C VAL A 159 8.29 -20.49 -5.82
N SER A 160 8.24 -19.63 -6.82
CA SER A 160 9.38 -19.16 -7.63
C SER A 160 9.23 -17.66 -7.94
N GLY A 161 10.22 -17.04 -8.57
CA GLY A 161 10.18 -15.67 -9.08
C GLY A 161 11.21 -14.72 -8.46
N VAL A 162 12.18 -15.26 -7.74
CA VAL A 162 13.26 -14.51 -7.11
C VAL A 162 14.35 -14.15 -8.14
N ASN A 163 14.68 -15.10 -9.01
CA ASN A 163 15.69 -15.00 -10.06
C ASN A 163 15.09 -15.22 -11.47
N HIS A 164 13.81 -15.55 -11.55
CA HIS A 164 13.08 -15.75 -12.80
C HIS A 164 12.02 -14.67 -13.04
N THR A 165 11.75 -14.37 -14.31
CA THR A 165 10.62 -13.49 -14.64
C THR A 165 9.28 -14.18 -14.36
N THR A 166 8.22 -13.39 -14.18
CA THR A 166 6.85 -13.90 -14.07
C THR A 166 6.48 -14.80 -15.25
N ALA A 167 6.93 -14.44 -16.46
CA ALA A 167 6.69 -15.22 -17.66
C ALA A 167 7.39 -16.59 -17.62
N ASP A 168 8.61 -16.66 -17.09
CA ASP A 168 9.36 -17.91 -16.98
C ASP A 168 8.75 -18.85 -15.95
N THR A 169 8.11 -18.32 -14.90
CA THR A 169 7.40 -19.13 -13.90
C THR A 169 6.04 -19.63 -14.40
N ILE A 170 5.28 -18.78 -15.10
CA ILE A 170 3.93 -19.12 -15.58
C ILE A 170 3.96 -20.05 -16.79
N ARG A 171 4.94 -19.90 -17.69
CA ARG A 171 5.04 -20.70 -18.92
C ARG A 171 5.02 -22.22 -18.65
N PRO A 172 5.87 -22.81 -17.79
CA PRO A 172 5.83 -24.24 -17.51
C PRO A 172 4.54 -24.66 -16.82
N ALA A 173 4.02 -23.85 -15.90
CA ALA A 173 2.74 -24.11 -15.23
C ALA A 173 1.58 -24.23 -16.24
N LEU A 174 1.51 -23.34 -17.24
CA LEU A 174 0.49 -23.41 -18.30
C LEU A 174 0.74 -24.56 -19.30
N GLN A 175 2.00 -24.91 -19.56
CA GLN A 175 2.33 -26.01 -20.45
C GLN A 175 2.02 -27.39 -19.86
N ILE A 176 2.18 -27.54 -18.53
CA ILE A 176 2.14 -28.82 -17.82
C ILE A 176 0.85 -28.96 -17.00
N ILE A 177 0.59 -28.03 -16.07
CA ILE A 177 -0.53 -28.12 -15.10
C ILE A 177 -1.84 -27.65 -15.73
N LYS A 178 -1.80 -26.57 -16.54
CA LYS A 178 -2.95 -25.92 -17.21
C LYS A 178 -3.94 -25.29 -16.21
N THR A 179 -5.00 -24.69 -16.75
CA THR A 179 -6.11 -24.13 -15.98
C THR A 179 -7.13 -25.21 -15.58
N LYS A 180 -7.96 -24.92 -14.58
CA LYS A 180 -9.09 -25.78 -14.21
C LYS A 180 -10.14 -25.80 -15.33
N PRO A 181 -10.96 -26.87 -15.44
CA PRO A 181 -12.09 -26.89 -16.35
C PRO A 181 -13.01 -25.67 -16.14
N GLY A 182 -13.37 -25.00 -17.24
CA GLY A 182 -14.21 -23.80 -17.21
C GLY A 182 -13.46 -22.49 -16.97
N VAL A 183 -12.15 -22.52 -16.74
CA VAL A 183 -11.30 -21.32 -16.62
C VAL A 183 -10.35 -21.27 -17.82
N SER A 184 -10.41 -20.19 -18.60
CA SER A 184 -9.62 -20.06 -19.83
C SER A 184 -8.27 -19.37 -19.65
N LEU A 185 -8.10 -18.65 -18.54
CA LEU A 185 -6.95 -17.79 -18.27
C LEU A 185 -6.40 -17.93 -16.84
N VAL A 186 -5.22 -17.37 -16.60
CA VAL A 186 -4.65 -17.20 -15.26
C VAL A 186 -4.68 -15.71 -14.93
N SER A 187 -5.22 -15.37 -13.77
CA SER A 187 -5.27 -14.02 -13.23
C SER A 187 -4.49 -13.94 -11.93
N SER A 188 -4.00 -12.75 -11.59
CA SER A 188 -3.46 -12.50 -10.26
C SER A 188 -4.53 -12.05 -9.28
N VAL A 189 -4.29 -12.32 -8.00
CA VAL A 189 -5.02 -11.72 -6.89
C VAL A 189 -4.04 -11.15 -5.88
N PHE A 190 -4.31 -9.93 -5.40
CA PHE A 190 -3.59 -9.30 -4.30
C PHE A 190 -4.48 -9.30 -3.05
N LEU A 191 -3.91 -9.71 -1.92
CA LEU A 191 -4.58 -9.65 -0.62
C LEU A 191 -4.17 -8.36 0.10
N MET A 192 -5.05 -7.37 0.08
CA MET A 192 -4.83 -6.07 0.69
C MET A 192 -5.14 -6.14 2.19
N CYS A 193 -4.11 -6.35 3.01
CA CYS A 193 -4.24 -6.44 4.46
C CYS A 193 -4.28 -5.04 5.09
N LEU A 194 -5.49 -4.50 5.24
CA LEU A 194 -5.75 -3.26 5.99
C LEU A 194 -5.74 -3.53 7.50
N ASP A 195 -5.80 -2.49 8.32
CA ASP A 195 -5.69 -2.65 9.79
C ASP A 195 -6.85 -3.46 10.36
N THR A 196 -8.01 -3.42 9.69
CA THR A 196 -9.25 -4.01 10.17
C THR A 196 -9.87 -5.06 9.25
N GLN A 197 -9.35 -5.23 8.04
CA GLN A 197 -9.92 -6.16 7.06
C GLN A 197 -8.91 -6.57 5.99
N VAL A 198 -9.23 -7.65 5.29
CA VAL A 198 -8.47 -8.09 4.11
C VAL A 198 -9.37 -7.97 2.89
N LEU A 199 -8.91 -7.22 1.89
CA LEU A 199 -9.59 -7.08 0.60
C LEU A 199 -8.86 -7.89 -0.47
N VAL A 200 -9.55 -8.21 -1.57
CA VAL A 200 -8.98 -8.94 -2.70
C VAL A 200 -9.03 -8.08 -3.95
N PHE A 201 -7.89 -7.83 -4.58
CA PHE A 201 -7.79 -7.05 -5.82
C PHE A 201 -7.40 -8.00 -6.96
N GLY A 202 -8.08 -7.93 -8.11
CA GLY A 202 -7.72 -8.74 -9.28
C GLY A 202 -8.24 -8.17 -10.60
N ASP A 203 -7.64 -8.42 -11.76
CA ASP A 203 -6.25 -8.81 -11.98
C ASP A 203 -5.38 -7.55 -11.93
N CYS A 204 -4.21 -7.64 -11.30
CA CYS A 204 -3.29 -6.53 -11.16
C CYS A 204 -1.88 -6.81 -11.70
N ALA A 205 -1.58 -8.00 -12.22
CA ALA A 205 -0.22 -8.35 -12.63
C ALA A 205 -0.11 -9.12 -13.94
N ILE A 206 -1.17 -9.78 -14.43
CA ILE A 206 -1.04 -10.72 -15.55
C ILE A 206 -1.69 -10.22 -16.84
N ILE A 207 -2.96 -9.84 -16.81
CA ILE A 207 -3.74 -9.58 -18.03
C ILE A 207 -3.83 -8.08 -18.31
N PRO A 208 -3.17 -7.56 -19.38
CA PRO A 208 -3.13 -6.12 -19.68
C PRO A 208 -4.51 -5.51 -19.94
N ASN A 209 -5.28 -6.11 -20.84
CA ASN A 209 -6.55 -5.58 -21.34
C ASN A 209 -7.58 -6.73 -21.45
N PRO A 210 -8.20 -7.15 -20.33
CA PRO A 210 -9.14 -8.27 -20.34
C PRO A 210 -10.40 -7.91 -21.14
N SER A 211 -10.95 -8.83 -21.91
CA SER A 211 -12.28 -8.72 -22.54
C SER A 211 -13.41 -8.87 -21.50
N PRO A 212 -14.68 -8.56 -21.82
CA PRO A 212 -15.81 -8.73 -20.89
C PRO A 212 -15.92 -10.15 -20.31
N LYS A 213 -15.71 -11.17 -21.16
CA LYS A 213 -15.71 -12.57 -20.72
C LYS A 213 -14.56 -12.87 -19.77
N GLU A 214 -13.37 -12.36 -20.06
CA GLU A 214 -12.20 -12.54 -19.20
C GLU A 214 -12.37 -11.82 -17.86
N LEU A 215 -12.93 -10.60 -17.84
CA LEU A 215 -13.31 -9.90 -16.62
C LEU A 215 -14.29 -10.70 -15.76
N ALA A 216 -15.29 -11.33 -16.38
CA ALA A 216 -16.24 -12.20 -15.69
C ALA A 216 -15.52 -13.43 -15.07
N GLU A 217 -14.60 -14.05 -15.81
CA GLU A 217 -13.79 -15.17 -15.30
C GLU A 217 -12.86 -14.72 -14.15
N ILE A 218 -12.22 -13.55 -14.28
CA ILE A 218 -11.39 -12.95 -13.22
C ILE A 218 -12.23 -12.68 -11.97
N ALA A 219 -13.44 -12.16 -12.12
CA ALA A 219 -14.36 -11.89 -11.02
C ALA A 219 -14.73 -13.17 -10.25
N ILE A 220 -15.13 -14.22 -10.97
CA ILE A 220 -15.51 -15.52 -10.38
C ILE A 220 -14.32 -16.16 -9.67
N THR A 221 -13.16 -16.22 -10.32
CA THR A 221 -11.95 -16.84 -9.76
C THR A 221 -11.39 -16.06 -8.56
N SER A 222 -11.48 -14.74 -8.58
CA SER A 222 -11.11 -13.87 -7.44
C SER A 222 -12.06 -14.07 -6.27
N ALA A 223 -13.37 -14.19 -6.52
CA ALA A 223 -14.36 -14.50 -5.48
C ALA A 223 -14.14 -15.88 -4.85
N GLN A 224 -13.81 -16.89 -5.66
CA GLN A 224 -13.45 -18.22 -5.16
C GLN A 224 -12.18 -18.17 -4.31
N SER A 225 -11.19 -17.38 -4.72
CA SER A 225 -9.96 -17.16 -3.95
C SER A 225 -10.28 -16.48 -2.61
N ALA A 226 -11.08 -15.42 -2.61
CA ALA A 226 -11.56 -14.75 -1.40
C ALA A 226 -12.22 -15.75 -0.42
N LYS A 227 -13.12 -16.61 -0.90
CA LYS A 227 -13.74 -17.68 -0.08
C LYS A 227 -12.70 -18.61 0.55
N GLN A 228 -11.65 -19.00 -0.19
CA GLN A 228 -10.57 -19.86 0.33
C GLN A 228 -9.78 -19.20 1.47
N PHE A 229 -9.70 -17.87 1.48
CA PHE A 229 -9.09 -17.06 2.53
C PHE A 229 -10.08 -16.63 3.63
N ASN A 230 -11.29 -17.21 3.66
CA ASN A 230 -12.38 -16.87 4.59
C ASN A 230 -12.85 -15.41 4.48
N ILE A 231 -12.71 -14.80 3.30
CA ILE A 231 -13.23 -13.47 2.99
C ILE A 231 -14.57 -13.67 2.28
N ALA A 232 -15.65 -13.11 2.82
CA ALA A 232 -16.96 -13.16 2.18
C ALA A 232 -16.92 -12.33 0.89
N PRO A 233 -17.11 -12.93 -0.30
CA PRO A 233 -16.88 -12.22 -1.55
C PRO A 233 -18.07 -11.34 -1.92
N LYS A 234 -17.84 -10.03 -1.98
CA LYS A 234 -18.73 -9.04 -2.57
C LYS A 234 -17.94 -8.34 -3.66
N VAL A 235 -18.24 -8.70 -4.90
CA VAL A 235 -17.40 -8.42 -6.06
C VAL A 235 -17.85 -7.14 -6.76
N ALA A 236 -17.03 -6.10 -6.68
CA ALA A 236 -17.24 -4.86 -7.41
C ALA A 236 -16.40 -4.85 -8.68
N LEU A 237 -17.04 -4.75 -9.85
CA LEU A 237 -16.35 -4.43 -11.09
C LEU A 237 -16.18 -2.92 -11.19
N LEU A 238 -14.92 -2.49 -11.11
CA LEU A 238 -14.56 -1.09 -11.01
C LEU A 238 -14.59 -0.38 -12.37
N SER A 239 -14.99 0.89 -12.34
CA SER A 239 -14.93 1.80 -13.48
C SER A 239 -14.89 3.26 -13.01
N TYR A 240 -14.74 4.20 -13.94
CA TYR A 240 -14.82 5.63 -13.65
C TYR A 240 -16.25 6.13 -13.42
N ALA A 241 -17.27 5.28 -13.62
CA ALA A 241 -18.68 5.60 -13.45
C ALA A 241 -19.39 4.56 -12.58
N THR A 242 -20.53 4.96 -12.02
CA THR A 242 -21.35 4.12 -11.14
C THR A 242 -22.76 3.99 -11.72
N GLY A 243 -23.21 2.76 -11.96
CA GLY A 243 -24.50 2.49 -12.61
C GLY A 243 -24.57 3.19 -13.98
N ASN A 244 -25.59 4.03 -14.17
CA ASN A 244 -25.83 4.74 -15.44
C ASN A 244 -25.26 6.17 -15.47
N SER A 245 -24.30 6.51 -14.59
CA SER A 245 -23.80 7.88 -14.47
C SER A 245 -22.97 8.37 -15.65
N ALA A 246 -22.53 7.46 -16.53
CA ALA A 246 -21.86 7.77 -17.79
C ALA A 246 -22.17 6.68 -18.83
N GLN A 247 -21.84 6.96 -20.09
CA GLN A 247 -21.90 6.00 -21.20
C GLN A 247 -20.55 5.93 -21.89
N GLY A 248 -20.24 4.78 -22.50
CA GLY A 248 -19.01 4.58 -23.27
C GLY A 248 -18.57 3.13 -23.30
N GLU A 249 -17.63 2.80 -24.18
CA GLU A 249 -17.19 1.42 -24.43
C GLU A 249 -16.71 0.70 -23.16
N MET A 250 -16.02 1.42 -22.26
CA MET A 250 -15.57 0.85 -20.99
C MET A 250 -16.73 0.52 -20.05
N ILE A 251 -17.80 1.32 -20.06
CA ILE A 251 -19.01 1.08 -19.27
C ILE A 251 -19.75 -0.14 -19.81
N ASP A 252 -19.89 -0.24 -21.12
CA ASP A 252 -20.52 -1.37 -21.79
C ASP A 252 -19.76 -2.67 -21.55
N LYS A 253 -18.43 -2.61 -21.63
CA LYS A 253 -17.52 -3.72 -21.29
C LYS A 253 -17.76 -4.26 -19.89
N ILE A 254 -17.91 -3.38 -18.90
CA ILE A 254 -18.12 -3.78 -17.50
C ILE A 254 -19.54 -4.33 -17.30
N ASN A 255 -20.56 -3.71 -17.88
CA ASN A 255 -21.94 -4.21 -17.83
C ASN A 255 -22.07 -5.62 -18.43
N GLU A 256 -21.42 -5.84 -19.57
CA GLU A 256 -21.37 -7.16 -20.22
C GLU A 256 -20.68 -8.18 -19.31
N ALA A 257 -19.54 -7.81 -18.70
CA ALA A 257 -18.82 -8.69 -17.77
C ALA A 257 -19.67 -9.08 -16.54
N VAL A 258 -20.40 -8.12 -15.94
CA VAL A 258 -21.33 -8.41 -14.82
C VAL A 258 -22.41 -9.40 -15.26
N THR A 259 -23.00 -9.17 -16.43
CA THR A 259 -24.06 -10.05 -16.98
C THR A 259 -23.56 -11.46 -17.24
N ILE A 260 -22.34 -11.60 -17.81
CA ILE A 260 -21.71 -12.90 -18.06
C ILE A 260 -21.42 -13.60 -16.72
N ALA A 261 -20.87 -12.89 -15.74
CA ALA A 261 -20.52 -13.46 -14.45
C ALA A 261 -21.76 -13.96 -13.69
N GLN A 262 -22.85 -13.18 -13.66
CA GLN A 262 -24.12 -13.58 -13.05
C GLN A 262 -24.77 -14.78 -13.75
N ARG A 263 -24.58 -14.94 -15.06
CA ARG A 263 -25.05 -16.11 -15.81
C ARG A 263 -24.26 -17.37 -15.46
N LEU A 264 -22.94 -17.24 -15.30
CA LEU A 264 -22.04 -18.35 -15.00
C LEU A 264 -22.13 -18.77 -13.52
N ASP A 265 -22.32 -17.83 -12.60
CA ASP A 265 -22.52 -18.07 -11.18
C ASP A 265 -23.66 -17.19 -10.64
N PRO A 266 -24.93 -17.66 -10.69
CA PRO A 266 -26.09 -16.90 -10.20
C PRO A 266 -26.08 -16.59 -8.70
N GLN A 267 -25.22 -17.25 -7.91
CA GLN A 267 -25.08 -17.00 -6.48
C GLN A 267 -23.97 -15.99 -6.16
N LEU A 268 -23.23 -15.53 -7.17
CA LEU A 268 -22.17 -14.56 -6.98
C LEU A 268 -22.77 -13.20 -6.63
N GLU A 269 -22.42 -12.67 -5.45
CA GLU A 269 -22.67 -11.26 -5.12
C GLU A 269 -21.72 -10.39 -5.92
N ILE A 270 -22.16 -9.94 -7.09
CA ILE A 270 -21.41 -9.12 -8.03
C ILE A 270 -22.23 -7.94 -8.52
N ASP A 271 -21.59 -6.78 -8.62
CA ASP A 271 -22.19 -5.58 -9.17
C ASP A 271 -21.15 -4.68 -9.84
N GLY A 272 -21.62 -3.81 -10.72
CA GLY A 272 -20.79 -2.90 -11.50
C GLY A 272 -21.59 -2.30 -12.67
N PRO A 273 -21.07 -1.25 -13.33
CA PRO A 273 -19.83 -0.54 -13.01
C PRO A 273 -19.94 0.25 -11.71
N LEU A 274 -18.87 0.26 -10.93
CA LEU A 274 -18.76 0.97 -9.67
C LEU A 274 -17.50 1.83 -9.64
N GLN A 275 -17.64 3.10 -9.28
CA GLN A 275 -16.50 3.89 -8.81
C GLN A 275 -16.01 3.35 -7.44
N PHE A 276 -14.74 3.58 -7.14
CA PHE A 276 -14.13 3.06 -5.92
C PHE A 276 -14.83 3.59 -4.66
N ASP A 277 -15.17 4.88 -4.61
CA ASP A 277 -15.95 5.49 -3.52
C ASP A 277 -17.29 4.76 -3.28
N ALA A 278 -18.06 4.50 -4.34
CA ALA A 278 -19.34 3.80 -4.27
C ALA A 278 -19.20 2.33 -3.89
N SER A 279 -18.04 1.71 -4.13
CA SER A 279 -17.79 0.31 -3.77
C SER A 279 -17.49 0.10 -2.28
N ILE A 280 -16.95 1.12 -1.57
CA ILE A 280 -16.53 1.01 -0.17
C ILE A 280 -17.36 1.85 0.81
N ASP A 281 -17.90 2.99 0.37
CA ASP A 281 -18.64 3.91 1.24
C ASP A 281 -20.15 3.67 1.13
N LYS A 282 -20.77 3.26 2.24
CA LYS A 282 -22.21 2.98 2.32
C LYS A 282 -23.09 4.19 2.02
N SER A 283 -22.65 5.39 2.39
CA SER A 283 -23.40 6.61 2.18
C SER A 283 -23.40 7.01 0.70
N VAL A 284 -22.26 6.85 0.02
CA VAL A 284 -22.12 7.05 -1.43
C VAL A 284 -22.90 5.98 -2.18
N ALA A 285 -22.76 4.72 -1.78
CA ALA A 285 -23.50 3.59 -2.34
C ALA A 285 -25.01 3.80 -2.26
N LYS A 286 -25.54 4.22 -1.11
CA LYS A 286 -26.98 4.50 -0.94
C LYS A 286 -27.49 5.59 -1.89
N LYS A 287 -26.65 6.56 -2.24
CA LYS A 287 -26.99 7.63 -3.19
C LYS A 287 -26.89 7.17 -4.65
N LYS A 288 -25.78 6.50 -5.01
CA LYS A 288 -25.46 6.16 -6.40
C LYS A 288 -26.02 4.80 -6.86
N MET A 289 -26.14 3.81 -5.97
CA MET A 289 -26.66 2.46 -6.23
C MET A 289 -27.43 1.88 -5.01
N PRO A 290 -28.60 2.45 -4.65
CA PRO A 290 -29.33 2.10 -3.41
C PRO A 290 -29.76 0.63 -3.31
N ASN A 291 -29.96 -0.05 -4.43
CA ASN A 291 -30.47 -1.43 -4.46
C ASN A 291 -29.36 -2.49 -4.53
N SER A 292 -28.10 -2.06 -4.61
CA SER A 292 -26.96 -2.97 -4.72
C SER A 292 -26.69 -3.70 -3.41
N GLN A 293 -26.47 -5.01 -3.49
CA GLN A 293 -25.99 -5.81 -2.35
C GLN A 293 -24.46 -5.77 -2.22
N VAL A 294 -23.76 -5.14 -3.17
CA VAL A 294 -22.29 -5.06 -3.19
C VAL A 294 -21.78 -3.66 -2.85
N ALA A 295 -22.41 -2.62 -3.40
CA ALA A 295 -21.97 -1.24 -3.24
C ALA A 295 -21.89 -0.84 -1.75
N GLY A 296 -20.81 -0.15 -1.38
CA GLY A 296 -20.52 0.31 -0.01
C GLY A 296 -20.03 -0.77 0.95
N GLN A 297 -19.82 -1.99 0.46
CA GLN A 297 -19.37 -3.12 1.26
C GLN A 297 -18.59 -4.16 0.44
N ALA A 298 -18.03 -3.76 -0.70
CA ALA A 298 -17.23 -4.64 -1.54
C ALA A 298 -16.00 -5.14 -0.79
N SER A 299 -15.64 -6.40 -1.03
CA SER A 299 -14.45 -7.06 -0.48
C SER A 299 -13.53 -7.60 -1.57
N VAL A 300 -14.04 -7.71 -2.79
CA VAL A 300 -13.30 -8.15 -3.98
C VAL A 300 -13.47 -7.07 -5.05
N PHE A 301 -12.35 -6.57 -5.58
CA PHE A 301 -12.30 -5.44 -6.50
C PHE A 301 -11.70 -5.91 -7.81
N ILE A 302 -12.50 -5.81 -8.88
CA ILE A 302 -12.11 -6.23 -10.21
C ILE A 302 -11.81 -5.02 -11.07
N PHE A 303 -10.55 -4.86 -11.46
CA PHE A 303 -10.10 -3.69 -12.23
C PHE A 303 -10.41 -3.86 -13.72
N PRO A 304 -10.71 -2.76 -14.45
CA PRO A 304 -11.08 -2.82 -15.86
C PRO A 304 -9.92 -3.23 -16.78
N ASP A 305 -8.69 -2.94 -16.36
CA ASP A 305 -7.44 -3.24 -17.04
C ASP A 305 -6.25 -3.23 -16.05
N LEU A 306 -5.09 -3.66 -16.54
CA LEU A 306 -3.87 -3.78 -15.75
C LEU A 306 -3.32 -2.43 -15.30
N ASN A 307 -3.51 -1.33 -16.03
CA ASN A 307 -3.04 -0.02 -15.58
C ASN A 307 -3.80 0.40 -14.33
N ALA A 308 -5.13 0.30 -14.38
CA ALA A 308 -5.98 0.61 -13.23
C ALA A 308 -5.67 -0.29 -12.04
N GLY A 309 -5.53 -1.60 -12.27
CA GLY A 309 -5.17 -2.56 -11.24
C GLY A 309 -3.79 -2.27 -10.65
N ASN A 310 -2.79 -2.12 -11.51
CA ASN A 310 -1.41 -1.96 -11.10
C ASN A 310 -1.15 -0.68 -10.33
N ILE A 311 -1.59 0.47 -10.86
CA ILE A 311 -1.46 1.76 -10.17
C ILE A 311 -2.21 1.75 -8.83
N ALA A 312 -3.35 1.06 -8.74
CA ALA A 312 -4.15 1.05 -7.52
C ALA A 312 -3.54 0.21 -6.39
N TYR A 313 -2.82 -0.89 -6.69
CA TYR A 313 -2.10 -1.64 -5.64
C TYR A 313 -0.66 -1.17 -5.44
N GLU A 314 -0.02 -0.58 -6.46
CA GLU A 314 1.30 0.03 -6.34
C GLU A 314 1.21 1.30 -5.47
N GLU A 315 1.26 1.05 -4.17
CA GLU A 315 1.71 1.91 -3.08
C GLU A 315 1.91 3.40 -3.39
N PHE A 316 0.81 4.13 -3.59
CA PHE A 316 0.86 5.59 -3.67
C PHE A 316 1.39 6.15 -2.35
N ASN A 317 2.56 6.77 -2.43
CA ASN A 317 3.23 7.44 -1.34
C ASN A 317 3.28 8.94 -1.64
N ALA A 318 2.81 9.74 -0.71
CA ALA A 318 2.78 11.19 -0.87
C ALA A 318 3.28 11.90 0.37
N ILE A 319 3.74 13.12 0.19
CA ILE A 319 3.96 14.07 1.27
C ILE A 319 2.87 15.12 1.14
N SER A 320 1.96 15.20 2.12
CA SER A 320 0.96 16.27 2.16
C SER A 320 1.48 17.44 2.98
N LEU A 321 1.45 18.62 2.41
CA LEU A 321 1.83 19.90 3.02
C LEU A 321 0.56 20.75 3.14
N HIS A 322 -0.07 20.70 4.31
CA HIS A 322 -1.19 21.56 4.64
C HIS A 322 -0.63 22.85 5.24
N LEU A 323 -0.61 23.93 4.47
CA LEU A 323 0.08 25.16 4.84
C LEU A 323 -0.91 26.31 5.00
N GLY A 324 -0.93 26.91 6.18
CA GLY A 324 -1.89 27.93 6.58
C GLY A 324 -1.39 28.76 7.77
N ASN A 325 -2.31 29.35 8.52
CA ASN A 325 -1.97 29.98 9.80
C ASN A 325 -1.57 28.93 10.84
N GLY A 326 -2.22 27.75 10.79
CA GLY A 326 -1.65 26.48 11.25
C GLY A 326 -1.11 25.72 10.06
N SER A 327 0.03 25.06 10.22
CA SER A 327 0.68 24.33 9.14
C SER A 327 1.12 22.96 9.64
N SER A 328 1.06 21.94 8.78
CA SER A 328 1.58 20.61 9.06
C SER A 328 1.98 19.88 7.78
N ALA A 329 2.82 18.87 7.96
CA ALA A 329 3.26 17.97 6.92
C ALA A 329 2.99 16.51 7.35
N ALA A 330 2.49 15.69 6.44
CA ALA A 330 2.24 14.28 6.67
C ALA A 330 2.93 13.41 5.61
N ALA A 331 3.64 12.39 6.05
CA ALA A 331 4.12 11.32 5.18
C ALA A 331 3.01 10.27 5.04
N ILE A 332 2.53 10.10 3.81
CA ILE A 332 1.47 9.17 3.46
C ILE A 332 2.15 8.00 2.74
N GLN A 333 2.09 6.80 3.32
CA GLN A 333 2.54 5.57 2.68
C GLN A 333 1.33 4.69 2.39
N LYS A 334 1.12 4.31 1.12
CA LYS A 334 -0.01 3.46 0.72
C LYS A 334 -1.37 3.99 1.21
N GLY A 335 -1.58 5.30 1.10
CA GLY A 335 -2.80 5.98 1.56
C GLY A 335 -2.97 6.06 3.09
N LYS A 336 -1.96 5.70 3.89
CA LYS A 336 -1.98 5.87 5.35
C LYS A 336 -0.97 6.92 5.78
N SER A 337 -1.36 7.81 6.69
CA SER A 337 -0.40 8.67 7.39
C SER A 337 0.49 7.78 8.26
N VAL A 338 1.77 7.68 7.91
CA VAL A 338 2.79 6.92 8.66
C VAL A 338 3.70 7.84 9.46
N ASP A 339 3.72 9.13 9.11
CA ASP A 339 4.41 10.17 9.84
C ASP A 339 3.66 11.49 9.74
N THR A 340 3.78 12.32 10.77
CA THR A 340 3.24 13.67 10.84
C THR A 340 4.22 14.54 11.62
N SER A 341 4.29 15.81 11.23
CA SER A 341 5.24 16.77 11.78
C SER A 341 4.70 17.39 13.06
N MET A 342 3.40 17.24 13.32
CA MET A 342 2.82 17.54 14.62
C MET A 342 3.22 16.52 15.69
N GLY A 343 3.54 17.03 16.88
CA GLY A 343 3.75 16.23 18.07
C GLY A 343 2.46 15.82 18.79
N LEU A 344 2.55 15.67 20.11
CA LEU A 344 1.38 15.46 20.98
C LEU A 344 0.38 16.63 20.91
N THR A 345 0.88 17.83 20.60
CA THR A 345 0.09 19.05 20.46
C THR A 345 0.41 19.73 19.13
N PRO A 346 -0.44 20.64 18.64
CA PRO A 346 -0.16 21.44 17.43
C PRO A 346 0.96 22.48 17.57
N LEU A 347 1.76 22.43 18.63
CA LEU A 347 2.82 23.40 18.94
C LEU A 347 4.16 23.03 18.29
N GLU A 348 4.54 21.76 18.37
CA GLU A 348 5.70 21.16 17.68
C GLU A 348 5.31 20.92 16.23
N ASP A 349 6.01 21.58 15.28
CA ASP A 349 5.83 21.43 13.82
C ASP A 349 6.71 22.43 13.01
N LEU A 350 6.32 22.68 11.76
CA LEU A 350 6.53 23.85 10.93
C LEU A 350 6.32 25.19 11.66
N ILE A 351 6.96 26.23 11.11
CA ILE A 351 6.70 27.60 11.55
C ILE A 351 5.28 27.99 11.16
N MET A 352 4.47 28.33 12.16
CA MET A 352 3.08 28.74 12.00
C MET A 352 2.94 30.26 12.14
N GLY A 353 1.74 30.81 11.97
CA GLY A 353 1.55 32.26 12.07
C GLY A 353 1.79 32.80 13.48
N THR A 354 1.43 32.05 14.53
CA THR A 354 1.60 32.48 15.94
C THR A 354 2.24 31.46 16.86
N ARG A 355 2.34 30.19 16.43
CA ARG A 355 2.98 29.12 17.18
C ARG A 355 4.45 28.99 16.81
N CYS A 356 5.28 28.60 17.77
CA CYS A 356 6.73 28.55 17.59
C CYS A 356 7.20 27.46 16.61
N GLY A 357 6.46 26.36 16.49
CA GLY A 357 6.97 25.16 15.81
C GLY A 357 8.11 24.54 16.62
N ASP A 358 8.96 23.77 15.94
CA ASP A 358 10.15 23.15 16.52
C ASP A 358 11.14 24.17 17.11
N ILE A 359 11.40 24.05 18.40
CA ILE A 359 12.40 24.81 19.14
C ILE A 359 13.28 23.90 19.98
N ASP A 360 14.45 24.40 20.39
CA ASP A 360 15.26 23.74 21.40
C ASP A 360 14.48 23.68 22.73
N PRO A 361 14.33 22.51 23.36
CA PRO A 361 13.61 22.39 24.63
C PRO A 361 14.19 23.27 25.75
N THR A 362 15.48 23.59 25.74
CA THR A 362 16.09 24.45 26.77
C THR A 362 15.64 25.91 26.67
N VAL A 363 15.02 26.32 25.55
CA VAL A 363 14.43 27.66 25.40
C VAL A 363 13.32 27.89 26.42
N VAL A 364 12.56 26.85 26.78
CA VAL A 364 11.50 26.97 27.80
C VAL A 364 12.09 27.39 29.13
N GLU A 365 13.16 26.71 29.58
CA GLU A 365 13.87 27.04 30.82
C GLU A 365 14.49 28.44 30.75
N TYR A 366 15.11 28.78 29.61
CA TYR A 366 15.70 30.09 29.40
C TYR A 366 14.69 31.23 29.54
N ILE A 367 13.49 31.09 28.95
CA ILE A 367 12.44 32.12 29.07
C ILE A 367 11.98 32.24 30.53
N VAL A 368 11.78 31.11 31.23
CA VAL A 368 11.39 31.13 32.64
C VAL A 368 12.42 31.88 33.49
N GLN A 369 13.70 31.54 33.34
CA GLN A 369 14.78 32.08 34.19
C GLN A 369 15.17 33.51 33.80
N CYS A 370 15.44 33.77 32.51
CA CYS A 370 16.02 35.03 32.06
C CYS A 370 14.96 36.11 31.79
N ALA A 371 13.75 35.73 31.38
CA ALA A 371 12.65 36.68 31.18
C ALA A 371 11.73 36.80 32.41
N ASN A 372 12.02 36.06 33.49
CA ASN A 372 11.25 36.02 34.74
C ASN A 372 9.75 35.78 34.47
N LYS A 373 9.47 34.78 33.62
CA LYS A 373 8.12 34.40 33.20
C LYS A 373 7.66 33.13 33.90
N SER A 374 6.38 33.11 34.29
CA SER A 374 5.74 31.88 34.71
C SER A 374 5.63 30.89 33.54
N LEU A 375 5.55 29.59 33.83
CA LEU A 375 5.39 28.57 32.79
C LEU A 375 4.13 28.80 31.94
N GLU A 376 3.05 29.30 32.54
CA GLU A 376 1.82 29.66 31.82
C GLU A 376 2.06 30.77 30.80
N GLU A 377 2.78 31.82 31.18
CA GLU A 377 3.17 32.88 30.25
C GLU A 377 4.09 32.37 29.14
N VAL A 378 5.01 31.46 29.45
CA VAL A 378 5.85 30.82 28.42
C VAL A 378 4.99 30.06 27.42
N MET A 379 4.04 29.24 27.89
CA MET A 379 3.14 28.52 27.00
C MET A 379 2.27 29.46 26.14
N LYS A 380 1.85 30.60 26.68
CA LYS A 380 1.17 31.64 25.91
C LYS A 380 2.06 32.23 24.81
N ILE A 381 3.32 32.54 25.14
CA ILE A 381 4.30 33.04 24.16
C ILE A 381 4.46 32.04 23.02
N LEU A 382 4.69 30.77 23.37
CA LEU A 382 4.92 29.71 22.39
C LEU A 382 3.71 29.48 21.48
N ASN A 383 2.48 29.64 21.99
CA ASN A 383 1.25 29.40 21.23
C ASN A 383 0.71 30.60 20.44
N HIS A 384 0.94 31.83 20.91
CA HIS A 384 0.21 33.00 20.42
C HIS A 384 1.07 34.21 20.04
N GLU A 385 2.35 34.20 20.41
CA GLU A 385 3.26 35.35 20.25
C GLU A 385 4.57 34.96 19.50
N SER A 386 4.62 33.74 18.96
CA SER A 386 5.77 33.17 18.27
C SER A 386 5.50 33.02 16.75
N GLY A 387 6.24 32.16 16.07
CA GLY A 387 6.05 31.90 14.64
C GLY A 387 6.33 33.13 13.77
N LEU A 388 5.61 33.28 12.68
CA LEU A 388 5.75 34.46 11.79
C LEU A 388 5.55 35.78 12.56
N LYS A 389 4.54 35.83 13.45
CA LYS A 389 4.27 37.00 14.29
C LYS A 389 5.46 37.34 15.18
N GLY A 390 6.09 36.35 15.80
CA GLY A 390 7.28 36.56 16.62
C GLY A 390 8.50 37.02 15.82
N ILE A 391 8.64 36.56 14.56
CA ILE A 391 9.81 36.86 13.72
C ILE A 391 9.70 38.23 13.03
N CYS A 392 8.53 38.58 12.49
CA CYS A 392 8.35 39.79 11.67
C CYS A 392 7.17 40.70 12.09
N GLY A 393 6.53 40.39 13.21
CA GLY A 393 5.44 41.20 13.77
C GLY A 393 4.08 41.03 13.09
N ASP A 394 3.94 40.08 12.16
CA ASP A 394 2.72 39.85 11.39
C ASP A 394 2.54 38.35 11.13
N ASN A 395 1.30 37.91 10.94
CA ASN A 395 0.94 36.53 10.61
C ASN A 395 0.02 36.42 9.38
N ASP A 396 -0.38 37.54 8.77
CA ASP A 396 -1.08 37.53 7.48
C ASP A 396 -0.06 37.43 6.35
N ALA A 397 -0.10 36.34 5.60
CA ALA A 397 0.87 36.08 4.55
C ALA A 397 0.87 37.11 3.42
N ARG A 398 -0.28 37.75 3.12
CA ARG A 398 -0.35 38.80 2.08
C ARG A 398 0.41 40.03 2.52
N ASN A 399 0.28 40.42 3.79
CA ASN A 399 1.05 41.53 4.35
C ASN A 399 2.56 41.22 4.39
N ILE A 400 2.93 40.01 4.81
CA ILE A 400 4.31 39.54 4.87
C ILE A 400 4.94 39.57 3.47
N GLU A 401 4.21 39.08 2.46
CA GLU A 401 4.65 39.11 1.06
C GLU A 401 4.85 40.53 0.55
N ALA A 402 3.85 41.41 0.70
CA ALA A 402 3.94 42.80 0.24
C ALA A 402 5.09 43.57 0.91
N ARG A 403 5.38 43.29 2.19
CA ARG A 403 6.53 43.86 2.91
C ARG A 403 7.86 43.28 2.42
N LYS A 404 7.90 41.97 2.15
CA LYS A 404 9.08 41.28 1.59
C LYS A 404 9.46 41.88 0.23
N GLU A 405 8.48 42.11 -0.65
CA GLU A 405 8.69 42.75 -1.96
C GLU A 405 9.23 44.18 -1.84
N LYS A 406 8.87 44.90 -0.77
CA LYS A 406 9.40 46.22 -0.43
C LYS A 406 10.79 46.18 0.24
N GLY A 407 11.38 45.00 0.39
CA GLY A 407 12.73 44.81 0.93
C GLY A 407 12.80 44.77 2.47
N ASP A 408 11.69 44.52 3.17
CA ASP A 408 11.71 44.31 4.62
C ASP A 408 12.50 43.03 4.95
N LYS A 409 13.59 43.22 5.71
CA LYS A 409 14.53 42.14 6.04
C LYS A 409 13.92 41.11 6.99
N GLN A 410 13.03 41.51 7.90
CA GLN A 410 12.43 40.57 8.85
C GLN A 410 11.39 39.67 8.18
N THR A 411 10.57 40.21 7.27
CA THR A 411 9.61 39.38 6.53
C THR A 411 10.31 38.46 5.53
N LYS A 412 11.42 38.92 4.92
CA LYS A 412 12.28 38.05 4.12
C LYS A 412 12.84 36.89 4.95
N LEU A 413 13.38 37.16 6.13
CA LEU A 413 13.88 36.13 7.04
C LEU A 413 12.77 35.15 7.45
N ALA A 414 11.59 35.64 7.83
CA ALA A 414 10.46 34.80 8.20
C ALA A 414 10.04 33.84 7.07
N PHE A 415 9.98 34.36 5.84
CA PHE A 415 9.70 33.56 4.65
C PHE A 415 10.76 32.48 4.39
N GLU A 416 12.04 32.86 4.44
CA GLU A 416 13.16 31.92 4.22
C GLU A 416 13.20 30.82 5.28
N MET A 417 12.97 31.16 6.56
CA MET A 417 12.89 30.18 7.64
C MET A 417 11.72 29.21 7.46
N CYS A 418 10.55 29.72 7.02
CA CYS A 418 9.37 28.90 6.75
C CYS A 418 9.62 27.92 5.61
N ALA A 419 10.10 28.42 4.46
CA ALA A 419 10.42 27.59 3.30
C ALA A 419 11.50 26.55 3.62
N TYR A 420 12.55 26.94 4.35
CA TYR A 420 13.60 26.02 4.80
C TYR A 420 13.05 24.90 5.68
N ARG A 421 12.19 25.22 6.64
CA ARG A 421 11.60 24.22 7.54
C ARG A 421 10.75 23.21 6.77
N ILE A 422 9.86 23.68 5.89
CA ILE A 422 9.04 22.81 5.04
C ILE A 422 9.93 21.92 4.14
N LYS A 423 10.96 22.50 3.52
CA LYS A 423 11.92 21.74 2.68
C LYS A 423 12.63 20.65 3.48
N LYS A 424 13.00 20.93 4.73
CA LYS A 424 13.62 19.95 5.63
C LYS A 424 12.68 18.76 5.90
N ASP A 425 11.40 19.02 6.15
CA ASP A 425 10.41 17.96 6.39
C ASP A 425 10.12 17.15 5.12
N VAL A 426 10.07 17.79 3.95
CA VAL A 426 10.02 17.07 2.66
C VAL A 426 11.19 16.10 2.55
N GLY A 427 12.43 16.56 2.81
CA GLY A 427 13.62 15.70 2.78
C GLY A 427 13.56 14.55 3.80
N ALA A 428 13.10 14.83 5.03
CA ALA A 428 12.94 13.81 6.06
C ALA A 428 11.93 12.73 5.64
N TYR A 429 10.76 13.13 5.12
CA TYR A 429 9.74 12.20 4.70
C TYR A 429 10.08 11.44 3.43
N MET A 430 10.84 12.04 2.51
CA MET A 430 11.40 11.29 1.39
C MET A 430 12.28 10.13 1.88
N ALA A 431 13.10 10.37 2.91
CA ALA A 431 13.92 9.32 3.51
C ALA A 431 13.07 8.25 4.22
N VAL A 432 11.98 8.63 4.90
CA VAL A 432 11.05 7.71 5.57
C VAL A 432 10.29 6.84 4.55
N LEU A 433 9.75 7.46 3.50
CA LEU A 433 8.89 6.81 2.51
C LEU A 433 9.68 5.99 1.48
N LYS A 434 10.98 6.31 1.27
CA LYS A 434 11.91 5.72 0.28
C LYS A 434 11.55 5.99 -1.17
N LYS A 435 10.26 5.90 -1.51
CA LYS A 435 9.66 6.30 -2.79
C LYS A 435 8.55 7.29 -2.49
N VAL A 436 8.57 8.45 -3.15
CA VAL A 436 7.51 9.46 -3.08
C VAL A 436 6.99 9.67 -4.49
N ASP A 437 5.69 9.48 -4.68
CA ASP A 437 5.01 9.67 -5.96
C ASP A 437 4.53 11.11 -6.11
N ALA A 438 4.13 11.76 -5.01
CA ALA A 438 3.65 13.15 -5.03
C ALA A 438 4.02 13.96 -3.77
N ILE A 439 4.25 15.26 -3.96
CA ILE A 439 4.20 16.29 -2.92
C ILE A 439 2.96 17.13 -3.17
N ILE A 440 2.08 17.20 -2.18
CA ILE A 440 0.78 17.85 -2.27
C ILE A 440 0.85 19.15 -1.47
N PHE A 441 0.64 20.28 -2.12
CA PHE A 441 0.44 21.58 -1.48
C PHE A 441 -1.06 21.86 -1.36
N THR A 442 -1.51 22.06 -0.13
CA THR A 442 -2.90 22.32 0.22
C THR A 442 -2.96 23.38 1.34
N GLY A 443 -4.14 23.86 1.67
CA GLY A 443 -4.36 24.92 2.66
C GLY A 443 -4.12 26.32 2.07
N GLY A 444 -4.50 27.35 2.83
CA GLY A 444 -4.49 28.74 2.34
C GLY A 444 -3.16 29.20 1.73
N LEU A 445 -2.02 28.87 2.35
CA LEU A 445 -0.70 29.22 1.82
C LEU A 445 -0.23 28.24 0.76
N GLY A 446 -0.45 26.94 0.96
CA GLY A 446 -0.02 25.91 0.02
C GLY A 446 -0.69 26.07 -1.34
N GLU A 447 -1.95 26.49 -1.37
CA GLU A 447 -2.72 26.71 -2.59
C GLU A 447 -2.42 28.04 -3.27
N ASN A 448 -2.30 29.12 -2.50
CA ASN A 448 -2.31 30.47 -3.06
C ASN A 448 -0.93 31.13 -3.14
N TYR A 449 0.08 30.62 -2.44
CA TYR A 449 1.40 31.24 -2.38
C TYR A 449 2.42 30.55 -3.30
N SER A 450 2.49 30.97 -4.56
CA SER A 450 3.39 30.40 -5.59
C SER A 450 4.86 30.47 -5.22
N ALA A 451 5.32 31.61 -4.69
CA ALA A 451 6.72 31.79 -4.31
C ALA A 451 7.15 30.85 -3.17
N LEU A 452 6.24 30.51 -2.24
CA LEU A 452 6.52 29.54 -1.19
C LEU A 452 6.75 28.15 -1.78
N ARG A 453 5.86 27.69 -2.68
CA ARG A 453 6.01 26.40 -3.37
C ARG A 453 7.33 26.33 -4.15
N GLU A 454 7.65 27.41 -4.86
CA GLU A 454 8.92 27.56 -5.60
C GLU A 454 10.12 27.42 -4.66
N SER A 455 10.17 28.18 -3.58
CA SER A 455 11.28 28.14 -2.62
C SER A 455 11.42 26.78 -1.92
N VAL A 456 10.31 26.08 -1.64
CA VAL A 456 10.32 24.72 -1.07
C VAL A 456 10.87 23.70 -2.06
N CYS A 457 10.57 23.82 -3.36
CA CYS A 457 11.00 22.87 -4.38
C CYS A 457 12.41 23.16 -4.93
N GLU A 458 12.89 24.39 -4.81
CA GLU A 458 14.17 24.84 -5.35
C GLU A 458 15.36 23.98 -4.87
N GLY A 459 16.17 23.47 -5.81
CA GLY A 459 17.37 22.69 -5.52
C GLY A 459 17.12 21.20 -5.24
N LEU A 460 15.88 20.72 -5.42
CA LEU A 460 15.50 19.32 -5.23
C LEU A 460 15.40 18.52 -6.54
N GLU A 461 15.89 19.06 -7.65
CA GLU A 461 15.78 18.46 -8.99
C GLU A 461 16.47 17.09 -9.06
N ASN A 462 17.61 16.94 -8.37
CA ASN A 462 18.34 15.67 -8.27
C ASN A 462 17.57 14.59 -7.49
N LEU A 463 16.59 14.98 -6.67
CA LEU A 463 15.68 14.07 -5.98
C LEU A 463 14.42 13.79 -6.81
N GLY A 464 14.35 14.30 -8.05
CA GLY A 464 13.24 14.10 -8.98
C GLY A 464 12.08 15.07 -8.80
N ILE A 465 12.25 16.12 -7.99
CA ILE A 465 11.26 17.18 -7.76
C ILE A 465 11.63 18.37 -8.64
N ALA A 466 10.87 18.59 -9.70
CA ALA A 466 11.10 19.70 -10.63
C ALA A 466 9.79 20.45 -10.87
N LEU A 467 9.72 21.72 -10.46
CA LEU A 467 8.54 22.57 -10.56
C LEU A 467 8.47 23.24 -11.95
N HIS A 468 7.30 23.19 -12.58
CA HIS A 468 7.00 23.93 -13.79
C HIS A 468 6.48 25.34 -13.42
N LYS A 469 7.41 26.30 -13.38
CA LYS A 469 7.17 27.67 -12.93
C LYS A 469 5.94 28.35 -13.58
N PRO A 470 5.72 28.28 -14.91
CA PRO A 470 4.55 28.92 -15.52
C PRO A 470 3.21 28.41 -14.97
N THR A 471 3.10 27.09 -14.73
CA THR A 471 1.89 26.52 -14.11
C THR A 471 1.82 26.86 -12.63
N ASN A 472 2.95 26.89 -11.91
CA ASN A 472 2.98 27.27 -10.50
C ASN A 472 2.52 28.72 -10.24
N ASP A 473 2.90 29.63 -11.12
CA ASP A 473 2.54 31.06 -11.04
C ASP A 473 1.04 31.26 -11.31
N ASN A 474 0.42 30.40 -12.14
CA ASN A 474 -0.98 30.49 -12.52
C ASN A 474 -1.65 29.09 -12.56
N PRO A 475 -1.88 28.44 -11.41
CA PRO A 475 -2.29 27.04 -11.37
C PRO A 475 -3.75 26.80 -11.76
N GLY A 476 -4.61 27.84 -11.73
CA GLY A 476 -6.05 27.65 -11.91
C GLY A 476 -6.74 27.09 -10.65
N ASN A 477 -7.86 26.36 -10.83
CA ASN A 477 -8.69 25.85 -9.72
C ASN A 477 -8.64 24.32 -9.61
N GLY A 478 -8.81 23.80 -8.39
CA GLY A 478 -8.91 22.36 -8.13
C GLY A 478 -7.54 21.67 -8.06
N LEU A 479 -7.50 20.41 -8.51
CA LEU A 479 -6.28 19.60 -8.58
C LEU A 479 -5.46 19.99 -9.80
N VAL A 480 -4.21 20.40 -9.57
CA VAL A 480 -3.30 20.88 -10.61
C VAL A 480 -1.94 20.23 -10.45
N ASP A 481 -1.42 19.63 -11.52
CA ASP A 481 -0.03 19.16 -11.58
C ASP A 481 0.88 20.35 -11.94
N LEU A 482 1.75 20.71 -11.00
CA LEU A 482 2.74 21.78 -11.10
C LEU A 482 4.12 21.24 -11.48
N SER A 483 4.28 19.94 -11.74
CA SER A 483 5.58 19.35 -12.06
C SER A 483 5.99 19.55 -13.52
N GLN A 484 7.29 19.53 -13.78
CA GLN A 484 7.83 19.38 -15.13
C GLN A 484 7.43 18.01 -15.72
N PRO A 485 7.25 17.88 -17.05
CA PRO A 485 6.81 16.62 -17.67
C PRO A 485 7.67 15.39 -17.34
N ASP A 486 8.97 15.59 -17.10
CA ASP A 486 9.96 14.56 -16.81
C ASP A 486 10.28 14.39 -15.31
N ALA A 487 9.59 15.12 -14.43
CA ALA A 487 9.75 15.00 -12.99
C ALA A 487 9.34 13.60 -12.50
N LYS A 488 10.16 13.00 -11.63
CA LYS A 488 9.87 11.68 -11.04
C LYS A 488 8.85 11.76 -9.90
N VAL A 489 8.80 12.89 -9.21
CA VAL A 489 7.87 13.18 -8.13
C VAL A 489 6.89 14.25 -8.62
N LYS A 490 5.59 13.97 -8.55
CA LYS A 490 4.55 14.93 -8.90
C LYS A 490 4.46 16.03 -7.86
N ILE A 491 4.24 17.26 -8.29
CA ILE A 491 4.02 18.40 -7.39
C ILE A 491 2.59 18.83 -7.63
N LEU A 492 1.70 18.56 -6.68
CA LEU A 492 0.27 18.77 -6.85
C LEU A 492 -0.16 19.95 -6.00
N ARG A 493 -0.96 20.84 -6.57
CA ARG A 493 -1.80 21.76 -5.79
C ARG A 493 -3.19 21.15 -5.72
N ILE A 494 -3.72 21.00 -4.51
CA ILE A 494 -5.06 20.46 -4.27
C ILE A 494 -5.83 21.44 -3.41
N SER A 495 -7.11 21.65 -3.73
CA SER A 495 -7.98 22.47 -2.90
C SER A 495 -8.47 21.73 -1.68
N THR A 496 -8.41 22.41 -0.53
CA THR A 496 -8.85 21.87 0.76
C THR A 496 -10.29 22.28 1.02
N ASP A 497 -11.12 21.34 1.46
CA ASP A 497 -12.48 21.61 1.94
C ASP A 497 -12.59 21.21 3.42
N GLU A 498 -11.88 21.96 4.27
CA GLU A 498 -11.78 21.70 5.71
C GLU A 498 -13.15 21.72 6.39
N GLU A 499 -14.01 22.65 6.00
CA GLU A 499 -15.35 22.82 6.55
C GLU A 499 -16.23 21.60 6.26
N LEU A 500 -16.15 21.06 5.04
CA LEU A 500 -16.85 19.83 4.68
C LEU A 500 -16.35 18.64 5.49
N GLU A 501 -15.04 18.47 5.63
CA GLU A 501 -14.45 17.35 6.38
C GLU A 501 -14.83 17.42 7.87
N ILE A 502 -14.75 18.61 8.47
CA ILE A 502 -15.22 18.84 9.85
C ILE A 502 -16.70 18.50 9.99
N ALA A 503 -17.54 18.91 9.04
CA ALA A 503 -18.96 18.60 9.04
C ALA A 503 -19.24 17.09 8.92
N LEU A 504 -18.50 16.39 8.06
CA LEU A 504 -18.61 14.93 7.88
C LEU A 504 -18.21 14.17 9.15
N GLN A 505 -17.08 14.52 9.77
CA GLN A 505 -16.62 13.89 11.01
C GLN A 505 -17.56 14.20 12.19
N THR A 506 -18.01 15.45 12.30
CA THR A 506 -18.99 15.85 13.34
C THR A 506 -20.27 15.05 13.20
N LYS A 507 -20.77 14.91 11.97
CA LYS A 507 -21.95 14.09 11.68
C LYS A 507 -21.74 12.63 12.09
N GLU A 508 -20.59 12.03 11.75
CA GLU A 508 -20.29 10.63 12.10
C GLU A 508 -20.31 10.42 13.62
N ILE A 509 -19.74 11.35 14.39
CA ILE A 509 -19.75 11.29 15.87
C ILE A 509 -21.18 11.43 16.40
N VAL A 510 -21.95 12.41 15.90
CA VAL A 510 -23.33 12.65 16.34
C VAL A 510 -24.24 11.46 16.01
N GLU A 511 -24.05 10.80 14.87
CA GLU A 511 -24.81 9.60 14.49
C GLU A 511 -24.49 8.40 15.38
N LYS A 512 -23.27 8.28 15.93
CA LYS A 512 -22.88 7.22 16.87
C LYS A 512 -23.39 7.43 18.29
N LEU A 513 -23.80 8.65 18.64
CA LEU A 513 -24.37 9.00 19.95
C LEU A 513 -25.88 8.73 20.04
N LYS A 514 -26.54 8.41 18.92
CA LYS A 514 -27.94 7.96 18.86
C LYS A 514 -28.01 6.44 18.76
#